data_AF-A0A2W5KGD7-F1
#
_entry.id   AF-A0A2W5KGD7-F1
#
_cell.length_a   1.000
_cell.length_b   1.000
_cell.length_c   1.000
_cell.angle_alpha   90.00
_cell.angle_beta   90.00
_cell.angle_gamma   90.00
#
_symmetry.space_group_name_H-M   'P 1'
#
loop_
_entity.id
_entity.type
_entity.pdbx_description
1 polymer ?
#
loop_
_entity_poly.entity_id
_entity_poly.type
_entity_poly.pdbx_seq_one_letter_code
_entity_poly.pdbx_strand_id
1 'polypeptide(L)'
;MSRMPLSPRLAFGLGLCAAAVVIVASPASADFRLCNKTSSRVGVSVGYKDRDVWSTEGWWNVGANSCETLLRGPLSARFYYVYAIDYDRGGEWNGKAYMCTRDKEFTIRGIEDCLTRGYDRSGFFEIDTGEQKSWTVQLTEPAGRGGAPKPSSLAVPPAPAAGPRVDVAPQASGDAR
;
A
#
# COMPACT_ATOMS: atom_id res chain seq x y z
N MET A 1 28.53 -81.96 -18.39
CA MET A 1 29.40 -80.78 -18.62
C MET A 1 28.70 -80.00 -19.73
N SER A 2 28.10 -78.82 -19.58
CA SER A 2 28.46 -77.63 -18.79
C SER A 2 27.22 -76.80 -18.45
N ARG A 3 27.35 -75.94 -17.44
CA ARG A 3 26.35 -75.00 -16.91
C ARG A 3 26.35 -73.67 -17.71
N MET A 4 25.30 -72.86 -17.49
CA MET A 4 25.16 -71.38 -17.61
C MET A 4 24.15 -70.88 -18.66
N PRO A 5 23.57 -69.66 -18.53
CA PRO A 5 22.70 -69.23 -17.43
C PRO A 5 21.45 -68.47 -17.93
N LEU A 6 20.46 -68.33 -17.04
CA LEU A 6 19.30 -67.46 -17.19
C LEU A 6 19.73 -65.99 -16.99
N SER A 7 19.29 -65.07 -17.84
CA SER A 7 19.19 -63.65 -17.47
C SER A 7 18.07 -62.94 -18.24
N PRO A 8 17.05 -62.42 -17.52
CA PRO A 8 16.04 -61.52 -18.06
C PRO A 8 16.54 -60.07 -17.93
N ARG A 9 15.93 -59.16 -18.70
CA ARG A 9 15.45 -57.85 -18.22
C ARG A 9 14.80 -57.11 -19.39
N LEU A 10 13.49 -57.28 -19.52
CA LEU A 10 12.65 -56.24 -20.12
C LEU A 10 12.74 -55.02 -19.20
N ALA A 11 13.37 -53.95 -19.68
CA ALA A 11 13.31 -52.64 -19.06
C ALA A 11 12.04 -51.93 -19.53
N PHE A 12 10.95 -52.03 -18.75
CA PHE A 12 9.80 -51.15 -18.88
C PHE A 12 10.18 -49.80 -18.28
N GLY A 13 10.55 -48.83 -19.13
CA GLY A 13 10.80 -47.45 -18.72
C GLY A 13 9.49 -46.75 -18.41
N LEU A 14 9.20 -46.54 -17.13
CA LEU A 14 8.06 -45.75 -16.67
C LEU A 14 8.38 -44.26 -16.90
N GLY A 15 7.86 -43.68 -17.97
CA GLY A 15 8.00 -42.25 -18.27
C GLY A 15 7.19 -41.40 -17.28
N LEU A 16 7.88 -40.78 -16.32
CA LEU A 16 7.28 -39.85 -15.37
C LEU A 16 7.10 -38.48 -16.05
N CYS A 17 5.93 -38.21 -16.62
CA CYS A 17 5.56 -36.87 -17.09
C CYS A 17 5.36 -35.94 -15.88
N ALA A 18 6.41 -35.24 -15.47
CA ALA A 18 6.32 -34.18 -14.47
C ALA A 18 5.65 -32.95 -15.09
N ALA A 19 4.36 -32.76 -14.83
CA ALA A 19 3.65 -31.53 -15.18
C ALA A 19 4.16 -30.38 -14.29
N ALA A 20 4.93 -29.47 -14.87
CA ALA A 20 5.41 -28.27 -14.19
C ALA A 20 4.24 -27.31 -13.94
N VAL A 21 3.81 -27.18 -12.68
CA VAL A 21 2.85 -26.16 -12.25
C VAL A 21 3.58 -24.82 -12.19
N VAL A 22 3.28 -23.93 -13.14
CA VAL A 22 3.80 -22.56 -13.13
C VAL A 22 2.94 -21.73 -12.17
N ILE A 23 3.48 -21.46 -10.98
CA ILE A 23 2.85 -20.54 -10.02
C ILE A 23 3.15 -19.12 -10.49
N VAL A 24 2.14 -18.42 -10.99
CA VAL A 24 2.25 -17.00 -11.36
C VAL A 24 2.05 -16.18 -10.07
N ALA A 25 3.10 -15.53 -9.58
CA ALA A 25 2.99 -14.62 -8.45
C ALA A 25 2.29 -13.32 -8.90
N SER A 26 1.16 -12.99 -8.28
CA SER A 26 0.50 -11.70 -8.51
C SER A 26 1.38 -10.56 -7.96
N PRO A 27 1.51 -9.43 -8.67
CA PRO A 27 2.26 -8.29 -8.17
C PRO A 27 1.59 -7.78 -6.89
N ALA A 28 2.36 -7.74 -5.80
CA ALA A 28 1.93 -7.04 -4.59
C ALA A 28 1.90 -5.54 -4.90
N SER A 29 0.70 -4.95 -4.96
CA SER A 29 0.55 -3.50 -5.13
C SER A 29 1.01 -2.82 -3.85
N ALA A 30 2.15 -2.13 -3.94
CA ALA A 30 2.68 -1.34 -2.85
C ALA A 30 2.23 0.10 -3.10
N ASP A 31 1.20 0.59 -2.40
CA ASP A 31 0.58 1.89 -2.70
C ASP A 31 0.41 2.73 -1.42
N PHE A 32 0.26 4.06 -1.59
CA PHE A 32 -0.26 4.96 -0.56
C PHE A 32 -1.76 5.14 -0.74
N ARG A 33 -2.55 4.65 0.22
CA ARG A 33 -4.02 4.67 0.17
C ARG A 33 -4.60 5.50 1.29
N LEU A 34 -5.76 6.09 1.03
CA LEU A 34 -6.57 6.77 2.05
C LEU A 34 -7.99 6.21 2.02
N CYS A 35 -8.45 5.78 3.19
CA CYS A 35 -9.81 5.34 3.43
C CYS A 35 -10.57 6.43 4.19
N ASN A 36 -11.57 7.02 3.55
CA ASN A 36 -12.52 7.92 4.17
C ASN A 36 -13.55 7.10 4.96
N LYS A 37 -13.53 7.20 6.29
CA LYS A 37 -14.48 6.55 7.20
C LYS A 37 -15.58 7.51 7.66
N THR A 38 -15.62 8.72 7.12
CA THR A 38 -16.68 9.69 7.40
C THR A 38 -17.90 9.44 6.52
N SER A 39 -19.00 10.09 6.89
CA SER A 39 -20.22 10.14 6.07
C SER A 39 -20.18 11.17 4.93
N SER A 40 -19.14 11.99 4.83
CA SER A 40 -19.03 13.06 3.82
C SER A 40 -18.10 12.67 2.68
N ARG A 41 -18.22 13.34 1.53
CA ARG A 41 -17.18 13.38 0.50
C ARG A 41 -16.03 14.25 0.96
N VAL A 42 -14.82 13.78 0.73
CA VAL A 42 -13.60 14.44 1.18
C VAL A 42 -12.68 14.72 0.00
N GLY A 43 -12.25 15.97 -0.13
CA GLY A 43 -11.14 16.36 -0.99
C GLY A 43 -9.82 16.11 -0.30
N VAL A 44 -8.87 15.45 -0.96
CA VAL A 44 -7.57 15.12 -0.39
C VAL A 44 -6.45 15.69 -1.24
N SER A 45 -5.41 16.19 -0.58
CA SER A 45 -4.11 16.52 -1.15
C SER A 45 -3.01 15.79 -0.37
N VAL A 46 -1.97 15.34 -1.08
CA VAL A 46 -0.81 14.66 -0.51
C VAL A 46 0.46 15.44 -0.81
N GLY A 47 1.32 15.57 0.18
CA GLY A 47 2.67 16.09 0.07
C GLY A 47 3.68 15.01 0.40
N TYR A 48 4.76 14.96 -0.35
CA TYR A 48 5.84 14.00 -0.12
C TYR A 48 7.17 14.56 -0.61
N LYS A 49 8.25 13.98 -0.09
CA LYS A 49 9.61 14.29 -0.54
C LYS A 49 10.11 13.12 -1.39
N ASP A 50 10.31 13.36 -2.67
CA ASP A 50 11.02 12.42 -3.54
C ASP A 50 12.48 12.85 -3.65
N ARG A 51 13.38 12.04 -3.07
CA ARG A 51 14.80 12.38 -2.88
C ARG A 51 14.94 13.74 -2.18
N ASP A 52 15.30 14.77 -2.93
CA ASP A 52 15.52 16.14 -2.43
C ASP A 52 14.44 17.14 -2.87
N VAL A 53 13.42 16.68 -3.59
CA VAL A 53 12.38 17.55 -4.14
C VAL A 53 11.07 17.32 -3.40
N TRP A 54 10.57 18.38 -2.78
CA TRP A 54 9.21 18.40 -2.25
C TRP A 54 8.20 18.49 -3.40
N SER A 55 7.16 17.67 -3.35
CA SER A 55 6.03 17.73 -4.28
C SER A 55 4.73 17.65 -3.50
N THR A 56 3.73 18.41 -3.95
CA THR A 56 2.34 18.30 -3.52
C THR A 56 1.44 18.01 -4.70
N GLU A 57 0.47 17.15 -4.47
CA GLU A 57 -0.51 16.72 -5.46
C GLU A 57 -1.92 16.76 -4.86
N GLY A 58 -2.93 16.93 -5.71
CA GLY A 58 -4.34 16.99 -5.32
C GLY A 58 -5.18 17.36 -6.54
N TRP A 59 -6.51 17.37 -6.52
CA TRP A 59 -7.38 16.90 -5.46
C TRP A 59 -7.90 15.51 -5.81
N TRP A 60 -7.76 14.55 -4.90
CA TRP A 60 -8.55 13.33 -4.96
C TRP A 60 -9.92 13.58 -4.34
N ASN A 61 -10.97 13.08 -4.97
CA ASN A 61 -12.31 13.10 -4.41
C ASN A 61 -12.63 11.72 -3.86
N VAL A 62 -12.63 11.59 -2.54
CA VAL A 62 -12.84 10.32 -1.84
C VAL A 62 -14.26 10.30 -1.27
N GLY A 63 -15.10 9.41 -1.81
CA GLY A 63 -16.47 9.24 -1.36
C GLY A 63 -16.57 8.78 0.10
N ALA A 64 -17.75 8.98 0.71
CA ALA A 64 -18.04 8.49 2.06
C ALA A 64 -17.82 6.97 2.15
N ASN A 65 -17.22 6.49 3.24
CA ASN A 65 -16.93 5.07 3.49
C ASN A 65 -16.15 4.35 2.37
N SER A 66 -15.38 5.07 1.56
CA SER A 66 -14.61 4.53 0.43
C SER A 66 -13.10 4.69 0.62
N CYS A 67 -12.30 4.02 -0.21
CA CYS A 67 -10.85 4.16 -0.18
C CYS A 67 -10.29 4.43 -1.58
N GLU A 68 -9.37 5.37 -1.67
CA GLU A 68 -8.67 5.73 -2.91
C GLU A 68 -7.16 5.52 -2.78
N THR A 69 -6.51 5.22 -3.90
CA THR A 69 -5.05 5.21 -4.01
C THR A 69 -4.57 6.59 -4.41
N LEU A 70 -3.83 7.25 -3.52
CA LEU A 70 -3.31 8.59 -3.77
C LEU A 70 -1.98 8.53 -4.54
N LEU A 71 -1.07 7.62 -4.14
CA LEU A 71 0.20 7.39 -4.84
C LEU A 71 0.31 5.91 -5.19
N ARG A 72 0.65 5.62 -6.45
CA ARG A 72 0.87 4.26 -6.92
C ARG A 72 2.33 3.88 -6.82
N GLY A 73 2.59 2.62 -6.47
CA GLY A 73 3.93 2.08 -6.42
C GLY A 73 4.65 2.33 -5.09
N PRO A 74 5.78 1.63 -4.88
CA PRO A 74 6.38 1.47 -3.57
C PRO A 74 6.81 2.81 -2.98
N LEU A 75 6.47 3.02 -1.71
CA LEU A 75 6.83 4.24 -1.00
C LEU A 75 8.36 4.35 -0.85
N SER A 76 8.87 5.51 -1.24
CA SER A 76 10.29 5.87 -1.17
C SER A 76 10.64 6.66 0.09
N ALA A 77 9.66 7.29 0.74
CA ALA A 77 9.84 8.10 1.94
C ALA A 77 9.24 7.43 3.18
N ARG A 78 9.73 7.83 4.36
CA ARG A 78 9.13 7.48 5.65
C ARG A 78 7.95 8.38 6.02
N PHE A 79 8.01 9.65 5.62
CA PHE A 79 7.00 10.64 5.99
C PHE A 79 6.22 11.09 4.77
N TYR A 80 4.89 11.04 4.90
CA TYR A 80 3.94 11.57 3.94
C TYR A 80 3.04 12.58 4.65
N TYR A 81 2.56 13.56 3.91
CA TYR A 81 1.80 14.68 4.44
C TYR A 81 0.44 14.70 3.76
N VAL A 82 -0.63 14.88 4.52
CA VAL A 82 -1.98 14.92 3.94
C VAL A 82 -2.71 16.18 4.43
N TYR A 83 -3.44 16.79 3.50
CA TYR A 83 -4.42 17.83 3.79
C TYR A 83 -5.74 17.37 3.22
N ALA A 84 -6.83 17.53 3.97
CA ALA A 84 -8.15 17.13 3.49
C ALA A 84 -9.25 18.12 3.89
N ILE A 85 -10.30 18.18 3.07
CA ILE A 85 -11.44 19.11 3.23
C ILE A 85 -12.74 18.30 3.16
N ASP A 86 -13.64 18.51 4.11
CA ASP A 86 -15.00 17.95 4.06
C ASP A 86 -15.85 18.82 3.11
N TYR A 87 -16.21 18.27 1.95
CA TYR A 87 -16.96 19.02 0.93
C TYR A 87 -18.45 19.18 1.25
N ASP A 88 -18.99 18.36 2.15
CA ASP A 88 -20.43 18.35 2.41
C ASP A 88 -20.78 19.13 3.67
N ARG A 89 -19.98 19.04 4.74
CA ARG A 89 -20.21 19.75 6.02
C ARG A 89 -19.24 20.89 6.27
N GLY A 90 -18.19 21.02 5.47
CA GLY A 90 -17.09 21.92 5.74
C GLY A 90 -16.21 21.45 6.89
N GLY A 91 -15.07 22.13 7.05
CA GLY A 91 -14.01 21.71 7.97
C GLY A 91 -12.85 21.03 7.24
N GLU A 92 -11.74 20.91 7.95
CA GLU A 92 -10.49 20.43 7.37
C GLU A 92 -9.73 19.51 8.32
N TRP A 93 -8.98 18.59 7.73
CA TRP A 93 -7.92 17.84 8.38
C TRP A 93 -6.61 18.51 8.01
N ASN A 94 -6.09 19.31 8.94
CA ASN A 94 -4.88 20.08 8.75
C ASN A 94 -3.80 19.71 9.78
N GLY A 95 -2.60 20.22 9.55
CA GLY A 95 -1.47 20.07 10.46
C GLY A 95 -0.48 21.22 10.33
N LYS A 96 0.75 20.99 10.82
CA LYS A 96 1.77 22.04 10.95
C LYS A 96 2.73 22.13 9.76
N ALA A 97 2.68 21.16 8.84
CA ALA A 97 3.56 21.13 7.68
C ALA A 97 2.94 21.97 6.54
N TYR A 98 3.38 23.22 6.40
CA TYR A 98 2.83 24.11 5.37
C TYR A 98 3.39 23.78 4.00
N MET A 99 2.51 23.60 3.02
CA MET A 99 2.86 23.32 1.62
C MET A 99 1.89 24.02 0.66
N CYS A 100 2.24 24.03 -0.62
CA CYS A 100 1.46 24.72 -1.64
C CYS A 100 0.28 23.87 -2.14
N THR A 101 -0.88 24.50 -2.31
CA THR A 101 -2.10 23.92 -2.89
C THR A 101 -2.72 24.88 -3.90
N ARG A 102 -3.76 24.44 -4.63
CA ARG A 102 -4.56 25.30 -5.52
C ARG A 102 -5.97 24.74 -5.66
N ASP A 103 -6.91 25.52 -6.19
CA ASP A 103 -8.33 25.15 -6.26
C ASP A 103 -8.67 23.93 -7.13
N LYS A 104 -7.93 23.70 -8.22
CA LYS A 104 -8.16 22.60 -9.18
C LYS A 104 -7.12 21.51 -9.03
N GLU A 105 -7.29 20.37 -9.71
CA GLU A 105 -6.28 19.31 -9.78
C GLU A 105 -4.89 19.86 -10.15
N PHE A 106 -3.87 19.30 -9.51
CA PHE A 106 -2.54 19.86 -9.46
C PHE A 106 -1.45 18.86 -9.09
N THR A 107 -0.27 19.20 -9.59
CA THR A 107 1.03 18.79 -9.07
C THR A 107 1.89 20.04 -8.97
N ILE A 108 2.44 20.32 -7.79
CA ILE A 108 3.33 21.45 -7.52
C ILE A 108 4.65 20.89 -6.99
N ARG A 109 5.77 21.31 -7.58
CA ARG A 109 7.12 21.05 -7.03
C ARG A 109 7.58 22.25 -6.22
N GLY A 110 8.22 22.01 -5.09
CA GLY A 110 8.66 23.05 -4.15
C GLY A 110 7.52 23.56 -3.27
N ILE A 111 7.85 23.84 -2.00
CA ILE A 111 6.91 24.28 -0.95
C ILE A 111 7.16 25.72 -0.50
N GLU A 112 8.16 26.35 -1.09
CA GLU A 112 8.55 27.73 -0.89
C GLU A 112 7.68 28.71 -1.71
N ASP A 113 7.51 29.91 -1.15
CA ASP A 113 6.90 31.08 -1.79
C ASP A 113 5.52 30.83 -2.45
N CYS A 114 4.70 29.93 -1.87
CA CYS A 114 3.40 29.53 -2.44
C CYS A 114 2.58 30.73 -2.92
N LEU A 115 2.37 31.73 -2.04
CA LEU A 115 1.54 32.91 -2.34
C LEU A 115 2.11 33.74 -3.50
N THR A 116 3.43 33.98 -3.51
CA THR A 116 4.11 34.73 -4.59
C THR A 116 4.04 33.98 -5.92
N ARG A 117 4.00 32.65 -5.87
CA ARG A 117 3.85 31.77 -7.04
C ARG A 117 2.38 31.60 -7.48
N GLY A 118 1.43 32.23 -6.79
CA GLY A 118 -0.01 32.16 -7.10
C GLY A 118 -0.70 30.88 -6.59
N TYR A 119 -0.12 30.23 -5.57
CA TYR A 119 -0.68 29.07 -4.88
C TYR A 119 -1.16 29.44 -3.48
N ASP A 120 -2.04 28.63 -2.93
CA ASP A 120 -2.45 28.72 -1.54
C ASP A 120 -1.43 28.05 -0.62
N ARG A 121 -1.46 28.42 0.65
CA ARG A 121 -0.61 27.85 1.71
C ARG A 121 -1.46 27.07 2.70
N SER A 122 -1.53 25.76 2.54
CA SER A 122 -2.31 24.86 3.40
C SER A 122 -1.41 24.11 4.39
N GLY A 123 -1.95 23.80 5.57
CA GLY A 123 -1.25 23.02 6.60
C GLY A 123 -1.58 21.53 6.51
N PHE A 124 -0.58 20.70 6.25
CA PHE A 124 -0.72 19.24 6.15
C PHE A 124 -0.38 18.58 7.48
N PHE A 125 -1.08 17.50 7.82
CA PHE A 125 -0.72 16.62 8.92
C PHE A 125 0.26 15.55 8.45
N GLU A 126 1.20 15.19 9.32
CA GLU A 126 2.25 14.22 9.03
C GLU A 126 1.78 12.80 9.32
N ILE A 127 2.19 11.87 8.47
CA ILE A 127 1.99 10.43 8.59
C ILE A 127 3.37 9.79 8.55
N ASP A 128 3.75 9.13 9.64
CA ASP A 128 4.93 8.26 9.71
C ASP A 128 4.55 6.86 9.22
N THR A 129 5.08 6.46 8.07
CA THR A 129 4.85 5.12 7.49
C THR A 129 5.82 4.08 8.06
N GLY A 130 6.78 4.47 8.90
CA GLY A 130 7.79 3.55 9.43
C GLY A 130 8.62 2.86 8.34
N GLU A 131 8.88 3.57 7.23
CA GLU A 131 9.63 3.07 6.05
C GLU A 131 8.95 1.92 5.29
N GLN A 132 7.66 1.68 5.56
CA GLN A 132 6.89 0.66 4.85
C GLN A 132 6.71 1.03 3.38
N LYS A 133 6.77 0.02 2.49
CA LYS A 133 6.59 0.22 1.04
C LYS A 133 5.16 0.49 0.62
N SER A 134 4.21 0.35 1.54
CA SER A 134 2.78 0.56 1.32
C SER A 134 2.14 1.00 2.61
N TRP A 135 1.18 1.91 2.53
CA TRP A 135 0.52 2.43 3.72
C TRP A 135 -0.93 2.78 3.44
N THR A 136 -1.82 2.55 4.41
CA THR A 136 -3.22 2.98 4.33
C THR A 136 -3.55 3.88 5.50
N VAL A 137 -4.01 5.08 5.21
CA VAL A 137 -4.50 6.07 6.18
C VAL A 137 -5.99 5.89 6.35
N GLN A 138 -6.49 5.94 7.59
CA GLN A 138 -7.92 6.02 7.86
C GLN A 138 -8.28 7.42 8.33
N LEU A 139 -9.15 8.08 7.56
CA LEU A 139 -9.66 9.40 7.87
C LEU A 139 -11.03 9.28 8.56
N THR A 140 -11.11 9.70 9.80
CA THR A 140 -12.36 9.79 10.58
C THR A 140 -12.79 11.25 10.71
N GLU A 141 -13.98 11.52 11.24
CA GLU A 141 -14.52 12.88 11.37
C GLU A 141 -13.50 13.85 11.98
N PRO A 142 -13.47 15.11 11.53
CA PRO A 142 -12.60 16.08 12.14
C PRO A 142 -13.03 16.28 13.60
N ALA A 143 -12.11 16.22 14.56
CA ALA A 143 -12.43 16.57 15.93
C ALA A 143 -12.94 18.02 15.96
N GLY A 144 -14.18 18.22 16.38
CA GLY A 144 -14.84 19.52 16.32
C GLY A 144 -14.00 20.63 16.95
N ARG A 145 -13.95 21.78 16.26
CA ARG A 145 -13.33 23.07 16.62
C ARG A 145 -12.05 22.96 17.49
N GLY A 146 -10.91 22.85 16.82
CA GLY A 146 -9.60 23.20 17.37
C GLY A 146 -8.68 22.04 17.74
N GLY A 147 -9.12 20.79 17.58
CA GLY A 147 -8.25 19.63 17.65
C GLY A 147 -7.92 19.13 16.25
N ALA A 148 -6.65 19.14 15.86
CA ALA A 148 -6.21 18.45 14.64
C ALA A 148 -6.67 16.99 14.75
N PRO A 149 -7.48 16.48 13.80
CA PRO A 149 -7.93 15.10 13.86
C PRO A 149 -6.69 14.24 13.67
N LYS A 150 -6.30 13.49 14.71
CA LYS A 150 -5.23 12.51 14.55
C LYS A 150 -5.78 11.42 13.64
N PRO A 151 -5.17 11.19 12.46
CA PRO A 151 -5.40 9.93 11.78
C PRO A 151 -5.08 8.85 12.80
N SER A 152 -6.05 7.99 13.10
CA SER A 152 -5.71 6.76 13.79
C SER A 152 -4.84 6.00 12.80
N SER A 153 -3.53 6.08 13.00
CA SER A 153 -2.53 5.15 12.48
C SER A 153 -2.82 3.77 13.08
N LEU A 154 -4.01 3.23 12.84
CA LEU A 154 -4.19 1.81 12.72
C LEU A 154 -3.53 1.48 11.40
N ALA A 155 -2.20 1.42 11.44
CA ALA A 155 -1.39 0.81 10.41
C ALA A 155 -1.97 -0.60 10.28
N VAL A 156 -2.83 -0.79 9.28
CA VAL A 156 -3.09 -2.12 8.77
C VAL A 156 -1.99 -2.27 7.72
N PRO A 157 -0.79 -2.80 8.07
CA PRO A 157 0.10 -3.27 7.02
C PRO A 157 -0.77 -4.16 6.11
N PRO A 158 -0.66 -4.05 4.78
CA PRO A 158 -1.36 -5.00 3.93
C PRO A 158 -1.00 -6.39 4.45
N ALA A 159 -2.02 -7.19 4.73
CA ALA A 159 -1.80 -8.55 5.20
C ALA A 159 -0.75 -9.19 4.28
N PRO A 160 0.33 -9.80 4.82
CA PRO A 160 1.25 -10.53 3.97
C PRO A 160 0.40 -11.50 3.16
N ALA A 161 0.53 -11.45 1.82
CA ALA A 161 -0.19 -12.37 0.95
C ALA A 161 0.02 -13.76 1.53
N ALA A 162 -1.07 -14.41 1.96
CA ALA A 162 -0.99 -15.70 2.61
C ALA A 162 -0.26 -16.64 1.65
N GLY A 163 0.99 -16.96 1.97
CA GLY A 163 1.74 -17.97 1.24
C GLY A 163 0.96 -19.29 1.30
N PRO A 164 1.12 -20.17 0.30
CA PRO A 164 0.52 -21.48 0.38
C PRO A 164 0.99 -22.14 1.69
N ARG A 165 0.05 -22.63 2.51
CA ARG A 165 0.39 -23.55 3.60
C ARG A 165 1.07 -24.75 2.94
N VAL A 166 2.36 -24.91 3.19
CA VAL A 166 3.05 -26.14 2.83
C VAL A 166 2.54 -27.17 3.82
N ASP A 167 1.54 -27.96 3.43
CA ASP A 167 1.10 -29.11 4.21
C ASP A 167 2.26 -30.10 4.22
N VAL A 168 3.06 -30.06 5.28
CA VAL A 168 4.11 -31.05 5.53
C VAL A 168 3.38 -32.36 5.81
N ALA A 169 3.30 -33.22 4.79
CA ALA A 169 2.78 -34.56 4.93
C ALA A 169 3.58 -35.32 6.01
N PRO A 170 2.93 -36.01 6.96
CA PRO A 170 3.63 -36.76 7.99
C PRO A 170 4.42 -37.91 7.35
N GLN A 171 5.73 -37.95 7.61
CA GLN A 171 6.56 -39.07 7.24
C GLN A 171 6.08 -40.31 8.01
N ALA A 172 5.60 -41.31 7.29
CA ALA A 172 5.27 -42.60 7.84
C ALA A 172 6.55 -43.28 8.36
N SER A 173 6.59 -43.47 9.67
CA SER A 173 7.51 -44.37 10.36
C SER A 173 7.35 -45.79 9.81
N GLY A 174 8.37 -46.28 9.10
CA GLY A 174 8.47 -47.66 8.66
C GLY A 174 9.48 -48.42 9.52
N ASP A 175 8.98 -49.10 10.55
CA ASP A 175 9.69 -50.18 11.23
C ASP A 175 9.79 -51.40 10.31
N ALA A 176 11.00 -51.94 10.13
CA ALA A 176 11.20 -53.31 9.64
C ALA A 176 12.52 -53.88 10.16
N ARG A 177 12.39 -54.60 11.28
CA ARG A 177 13.05 -55.85 11.70
C ARG A 177 14.58 -55.98 11.67
#